data_AF-A0AA85G2I7-F1
#
_entry.id   AF-A0AA85G2I7-F1
#
_cell.length_a   1.000
_cell.length_b   1.000
_cell.length_c   1.000
_cell.angle_alpha   90.00
_cell.angle_beta   90.00
_cell.angle_gamma   90.00
#
_symmetry.space_group_name_H-M   'P 1'
#
loop_
_entity.id
_entity.type
_entity.pdbx_description
1 polymer ?
#
loop_
_entity_poly.entity_id
_entity_poly.type
_entity_poly.pdbx_seq_one_letter_code
_entity_poly.pdbx_strand_id
1 'polypeptide(L)'
;MTLISVLSLEPYTRASSTRAPQIYHEECLRLEKLYFTKWAVHYLSKTGATDITLLRSYENEYEEAKKGDENADPRRDWGGRLRARISEKWKERELLDDVESVYIAEPHTNVNVNKEELKKQLTNTGSKIEAQLNIVKQLESKAIQAANKYMNNRDDKSLEKQYYEADSTLAKELRNHIYILYNSLYHLIVKL
;
A
#
# COMPACT_ATOMS: atom_id res chain seq x y z
N MET A 1 7.93 6.06 22.76
CA MET A 1 8.27 4.65 22.99
C MET A 1 8.70 4.51 24.45
N THR A 2 7.72 4.53 25.34
CA THR A 2 7.94 4.57 26.79
C THR A 2 7.96 3.12 27.26
N LEU A 3 9.12 2.68 27.75
CA LEU A 3 9.29 1.41 28.46
C LEU A 3 8.20 1.29 29.52
N ILE A 4 7.26 0.36 29.33
CA ILE A 4 6.32 0.00 30.39
C ILE A 4 7.15 -0.58 31.52
N SER A 5 7.17 0.15 32.64
CA SER A 5 7.85 -0.23 33.86
C SER A 5 7.40 -1.64 34.27
N VAL A 6 8.33 -2.59 34.28
CA VAL A 6 8.17 -3.88 34.94
C VAL A 6 8.14 -3.60 36.44
N LEU A 7 6.99 -3.17 36.95
CA LEU A 7 6.76 -2.98 38.37
C LEU A 7 6.59 -4.36 39.01
N SER A 8 7.72 -4.85 39.50
CA SER A 8 7.89 -5.73 40.65
C SER A 8 6.58 -6.12 41.32
N LEU A 9 6.05 -7.30 40.97
CA LEU A 9 5.39 -8.12 41.97
C LEU A 9 6.52 -8.81 42.72
N GLU A 10 6.93 -8.24 43.85
CA GLU A 10 7.64 -9.04 44.83
C GLU A 10 6.82 -10.31 45.02
N PRO A 11 7.41 -11.50 44.79
CA PRO A 11 6.68 -12.75 44.88
C PRO A 11 6.10 -12.78 46.28
N TYR A 12 4.77 -12.86 46.38
CA TYR A 12 4.07 -13.03 47.65
C TYR A 12 4.80 -14.16 48.37
N THR A 13 5.59 -13.81 49.37
CA THR A 13 6.49 -14.72 50.06
C THR A 13 5.62 -15.65 50.87
N ARG A 14 5.14 -16.72 50.23
CA ARG A 14 4.79 -17.91 50.97
C ARG A 14 6.12 -18.40 51.53
N ALA A 15 6.33 -18.07 52.80
CA ALA A 15 7.52 -18.36 53.56
C ALA A 15 8.05 -19.76 53.23
N SER A 16 9.35 -19.84 52.98
CA SER A 16 10.18 -21.06 52.89
C SER A 16 10.14 -21.94 51.63
N SER A 17 9.93 -21.41 50.41
CA SER A 17 10.16 -22.22 49.18
C SER A 17 11.15 -21.57 48.23
N THR A 18 12.31 -22.20 48.03
CA THR A 18 13.31 -21.85 47.01
C THR A 18 12.79 -21.97 45.57
N ARG A 19 11.63 -22.62 45.37
CA ARG A 19 11.04 -22.89 44.06
C ARG A 19 9.88 -21.96 43.70
N ALA A 20 9.36 -21.17 44.64
CA ALA A 20 8.21 -20.29 44.40
C ALA A 20 8.41 -19.26 43.26
N PRO A 21 9.59 -18.60 43.13
CA PRO A 21 9.85 -17.70 42.00
C PRO A 21 9.89 -18.43 40.64
N GLN A 22 10.40 -19.66 40.61
CA GLN A 22 10.43 -20.48 39.39
C GLN A 22 9.03 -20.89 38.96
N ILE A 23 8.20 -21.35 39.89
CA ILE A 23 6.80 -21.71 39.63
C ILE A 23 6.00 -20.50 39.14
N TYR A 24 6.26 -19.31 39.69
CA TYR A 24 5.65 -18.06 39.23
C TYR A 24 6.04 -17.75 37.78
N HIS A 25 7.33 -17.82 37.47
CA HIS A 25 7.80 -17.57 36.12
C HIS A 25 7.26 -18.58 35.09
N GLU A 26 7.25 -19.87 35.44
CA GLU A 26 6.66 -20.93 34.61
C GLU A 26 5.19 -20.65 34.31
N GLU A 27 4.42 -20.23 35.31
CA GLU A 27 2.99 -19.92 35.12
C GLU A 27 2.79 -18.67 34.25
N CYS A 28 3.62 -17.63 34.44
CA CYS A 28 3.61 -16.45 33.57
C CYS A 28 3.83 -16.85 32.11
N LEU A 29 4.85 -17.67 31.82
CA LEU A 29 5.14 -18.14 30.46
C LEU A 29 4.00 -18.98 29.88
N ARG A 30 3.40 -19.85 30.69
CA ARG A 30 2.28 -20.71 30.28
C ARG A 30 1.06 -19.88 29.88
N LEU A 31 0.68 -18.91 30.71
CA LEU A 31 -0.44 -18.00 30.44
C LEU A 31 -0.13 -17.05 29.29
N GLU A 32 1.09 -16.50 29.21
CA GLU A 32 1.52 -15.69 28.06
C GLU A 32 1.39 -16.48 26.75
N LYS A 33 1.84 -17.74 26.72
CA LYS A 33 1.67 -18.62 25.55
C LYS A 33 0.20 -18.80 25.19
N LEU A 34 -0.67 -19.08 26.17
CA LEU A 34 -2.11 -19.28 25.93
C LEU A 34 -2.78 -18.05 25.31
N TYR A 35 -2.53 -16.87 25.87
CA TYR A 35 -3.18 -15.64 25.40
C TYR A 35 -2.55 -15.11 24.11
N PHE A 36 -1.24 -15.29 23.93
CA PHE A 36 -0.57 -14.98 22.66
C PHE A 36 -1.12 -15.82 21.50
N THR A 37 -1.22 -17.14 21.65
CA THR A 37 -1.71 -18.00 20.56
C THR A 37 -3.18 -17.77 20.28
N LYS A 38 -3.99 -17.49 21.32
CA LYS A 38 -5.38 -17.04 21.14
C LYS A 38 -5.46 -15.76 20.29
N TRP A 39 -4.65 -14.76 20.64
CA TRP A 39 -4.58 -13.50 19.92
C TRP A 39 -4.09 -13.69 18.47
N ALA A 40 -3.05 -14.51 18.26
CA ALA A 40 -2.49 -14.77 16.93
C ALA A 40 -3.51 -15.43 15.99
N VAL A 41 -4.28 -16.41 16.49
CA VAL A 41 -5.38 -17.03 15.74
C VAL A 41 -6.44 -15.98 15.37
N HIS A 42 -6.84 -15.13 16.32
CA HIS A 42 -7.82 -14.07 16.05
C HIS A 42 -7.31 -13.07 14.99
N TYR A 43 -6.10 -12.58 15.14
CA TYR A 43 -5.48 -11.61 14.22
C TYR A 43 -5.35 -12.16 12.79
N LEU A 44 -4.83 -13.38 12.64
CA LEU A 44 -4.67 -14.02 11.33
C LEU A 44 -6.02 -14.35 10.67
N SER A 45 -7.01 -14.76 11.46
CA SER A 45 -8.36 -15.02 10.94
C SER A 45 -9.04 -13.74 10.45
N LYS A 46 -8.89 -12.63 11.19
CA LYS A 46 -9.50 -11.33 10.86
C LYS A 46 -8.86 -10.67 9.63
N THR A 47 -7.55 -10.81 9.48
CA THR A 47 -6.81 -10.28 8.31
C THR A 47 -7.03 -11.08 7.03
N GLY A 48 -7.84 -12.15 7.07
CA GLY A 48 -8.10 -13.01 5.92
C GLY A 48 -6.83 -13.72 5.46
N ALA A 49 -6.03 -14.23 6.41
CA ALA A 49 -4.67 -14.69 6.20
C ALA A 49 -4.47 -15.44 4.87
N THR A 50 -3.64 -14.85 4.01
CA THR A 50 -3.11 -15.47 2.79
C THR A 50 -2.24 -16.70 3.11
N ASP A 51 -1.71 -16.78 4.33
CA ASP A 51 -0.87 -17.90 4.81
C ASP A 51 -1.65 -18.84 5.76
N ILE A 52 -2.41 -19.74 5.13
CA ILE A 52 -3.21 -20.77 5.78
C ILE A 52 -2.35 -21.71 6.63
N THR A 53 -1.08 -21.91 6.28
CA THR A 53 -0.15 -22.78 7.00
C THR A 53 0.20 -22.19 8.36
N LEU A 54 0.48 -20.89 8.39
CA LEU A 54 0.79 -20.18 9.63
C LEU A 54 -0.41 -20.13 10.57
N LEU A 55 -1.61 -19.84 10.05
CA LEU A 55 -2.85 -19.88 10.84
C LEU A 55 -3.05 -21.25 11.49
N ARG A 56 -2.95 -22.33 10.71
CA ARG A 56 -3.11 -23.70 11.21
C ARG A 56 -2.07 -24.06 12.28
N SER A 57 -0.83 -23.56 12.15
CA SER A 57 0.20 -23.74 13.17
C SER A 57 -0.22 -23.12 14.50
N TYR A 58 -0.70 -21.86 14.48
CA TYR A 58 -1.15 -21.18 15.69
C TYR A 58 -2.45 -21.76 16.27
N GLU A 59 -3.37 -22.25 15.44
CA GLU A 59 -4.55 -22.99 15.90
C GLU A 59 -4.14 -24.23 16.70
N ASN A 60 -3.19 -25.01 16.18
CA ASN A 60 -2.66 -26.17 16.90
C ASN A 60 -1.96 -25.77 18.20
N GLU A 61 -1.11 -24.75 18.18
CA GLU A 61 -0.43 -24.26 19.39
C GLU A 61 -1.42 -23.72 20.43
N TYR A 62 -2.51 -23.09 19.99
CA TYR A 62 -3.56 -22.60 20.87
C TYR A 62 -4.32 -23.75 21.53
N GLU A 63 -4.71 -24.77 20.76
CA GLU A 63 -5.37 -25.96 21.32
C GLU A 63 -4.45 -26.71 22.31
N GLU A 64 -3.15 -26.83 22.02
CA GLU A 64 -2.19 -27.41 22.98
C GLU A 64 -2.04 -26.56 24.25
N ALA A 65 -1.96 -25.23 24.11
CA ALA A 65 -1.91 -24.34 25.26
C ALA A 65 -3.19 -24.40 26.11
N LYS A 66 -4.35 -24.53 25.47
CA LYS A 66 -5.66 -24.64 26.10
C LYS A 66 -5.79 -25.95 26.89
N LYS A 67 -5.39 -27.09 26.30
CA LYS A 67 -5.30 -28.37 27.03
C LYS A 67 -4.33 -28.27 28.22
N GLY A 68 -3.21 -27.59 28.04
CA GLY A 68 -2.26 -27.33 29.13
C GLY A 68 -2.86 -26.47 30.24
N ASP A 69 -3.75 -25.54 29.90
CA ASP A 69 -4.48 -24.69 30.85
C ASP A 69 -5.56 -25.45 31.63
N GLU A 70 -6.31 -26.32 30.96
CA GLU A 70 -7.32 -27.18 31.59
C GLU A 70 -6.71 -28.11 32.64
N ASN A 71 -5.46 -28.53 32.42
CA ASN A 71 -4.72 -29.42 33.32
C ASN A 71 -3.82 -28.68 34.34
N ALA A 72 -3.78 -27.34 34.31
CA ALA A 72 -2.92 -26.56 35.19
C ALA A 72 -3.44 -26.55 36.64
N ASP A 73 -2.53 -26.55 37.63
CA ASP A 73 -2.90 -26.39 39.03
C ASP A 73 -3.44 -24.96 39.27
N PRO A 74 -4.74 -24.79 39.58
CA PRO A 74 -5.36 -23.47 39.72
C PRO A 74 -4.72 -22.60 40.82
N ARG A 75 -4.00 -23.21 41.77
CA ARG A 75 -3.28 -22.49 42.83
C ARG A 75 -2.09 -21.70 42.29
N ARG A 76 -1.58 -22.07 41.11
CA ARG A 76 -0.50 -21.38 40.42
C ARG A 76 -0.95 -20.06 39.79
N ASP A 77 -2.25 -19.79 39.65
CA ASP A 77 -2.75 -18.51 39.11
C ASP A 77 -2.86 -17.41 40.20
N TRP A 78 -2.33 -17.64 41.41
CA TRP A 78 -2.39 -16.69 42.55
C TRP A 78 -3.78 -16.07 42.81
N GLY A 79 -4.82 -16.89 42.64
CA GLY A 79 -6.22 -16.50 42.78
C GLY A 79 -6.81 -15.79 41.55
N GLY A 80 -6.32 -16.11 40.35
CA GLY A 80 -6.80 -15.55 39.08
C GLY A 80 -6.16 -14.21 38.69
N ARG A 81 -5.25 -13.68 39.53
CA ARG A 81 -4.67 -12.35 39.32
C ARG A 81 -3.70 -12.32 38.14
N LEU A 82 -2.95 -13.39 37.93
CA LEU A 82 -1.97 -13.46 36.86
C LEU A 82 -2.69 -13.54 35.50
N ARG A 83 -3.67 -14.44 35.40
CA ARG A 83 -4.55 -14.55 34.24
C ARG A 83 -5.28 -13.25 33.93
N ALA A 84 -5.82 -12.55 34.92
CA ALA A 84 -6.50 -11.27 34.70
C ALA A 84 -5.57 -10.22 34.05
N ARG A 85 -4.34 -10.07 34.55
CA ARG A 85 -3.35 -9.11 34.01
C ARG A 85 -2.91 -9.46 32.59
N ILE A 86 -2.61 -10.74 32.33
CA ILE A 86 -2.20 -11.18 30.99
C ILE A 86 -3.37 -11.04 30.00
N SER A 87 -4.58 -11.37 30.42
CA SER A 87 -5.78 -11.17 29.59
C SER A 87 -6.01 -9.71 29.23
N GLU A 88 -5.79 -8.79 30.16
CA GLU A 88 -5.93 -7.34 29.93
C GLU A 88 -4.91 -6.86 28.90
N LYS A 89 -3.63 -7.20 29.09
CA LYS A 89 -2.54 -6.90 28.15
C LYS A 89 -2.86 -7.33 26.71
N TRP A 90 -3.33 -8.56 26.53
CA TRP A 90 -3.63 -9.08 25.18
C TRP A 90 -4.90 -8.47 24.57
N LYS A 91 -5.85 -8.03 25.40
CA LYS A 91 -7.03 -7.29 24.96
C LYS A 91 -6.67 -5.87 24.50
N GLU A 92 -5.73 -5.21 25.20
CA GLU A 92 -5.16 -3.93 24.74
C GLU A 92 -4.43 -4.09 23.41
N ARG A 93 -3.70 -5.20 23.22
CA ARG A 93 -3.05 -5.50 21.94
C ARG A 93 -4.06 -5.64 20.80
N GLU A 94 -5.14 -6.38 21.02
CA GLU A 94 -6.20 -6.55 20.02
C GLU A 94 -6.82 -5.21 19.59
N LEU A 95 -7.07 -4.30 20.54
CA LEU A 95 -7.53 -2.94 20.24
C LEU A 95 -6.51 -2.14 19.44
N LEU A 96 -5.21 -2.29 19.73
CA LEU A 96 -4.15 -1.63 18.98
C LEU A 96 -4.09 -2.13 17.53
N ASP A 97 -4.21 -3.43 17.31
CA ASP A 97 -4.20 -4.01 15.95
C ASP A 97 -5.38 -3.50 15.11
N ASP A 98 -6.55 -3.31 15.73
CA ASP A 98 -7.72 -2.74 15.06
C ASP A 98 -7.44 -1.31 14.57
N VAL A 99 -6.81 -0.49 15.41
CA VAL A 99 -6.41 0.87 15.01
C VAL A 99 -5.33 0.85 13.94
N GLU A 100 -4.31 0.00 14.09
CA GLU A 100 -3.22 -0.14 13.10
C GLU A 100 -3.77 -0.59 11.74
N SER A 101 -4.73 -1.52 11.72
CA SER A 101 -5.34 -2.01 10.47
C SER A 101 -6.06 -0.91 9.70
N VAL A 102 -6.80 -0.03 10.38
CA VAL A 102 -7.48 1.13 9.78
C VAL A 102 -6.45 2.14 9.27
N TYR A 103 -5.46 2.47 10.09
CA TYR A 103 -4.41 3.44 9.74
C TYR A 103 -3.57 2.99 8.54
N ILE A 104 -3.32 1.69 8.37
CA ILE A 104 -2.58 1.17 7.21
C ILE A 104 -3.47 1.11 5.96
N ALA A 105 -4.77 0.81 6.10
CA ALA A 105 -5.69 0.70 4.96
C ALA A 105 -6.02 2.06 4.30
N GLU A 106 -6.09 3.15 5.06
CA GLU A 106 -6.42 4.49 4.56
C GLU A 106 -5.38 5.06 3.55
N PRO A 107 -4.06 5.01 3.80
CA PRO A 107 -3.06 5.42 2.82
C PRO A 107 -3.07 4.56 1.56
N HIS A 108 -3.25 3.23 1.69
CA HIS A 108 -3.25 2.32 0.54
C HIS A 108 -4.42 2.58 -0.42
N THR A 109 -5.60 2.87 0.11
CA THR A 109 -6.78 3.20 -0.70
C THR A 109 -6.61 4.54 -1.43
N ASN A 110 -6.10 5.57 -0.75
CA ASN A 110 -5.84 6.87 -1.37
C ASN A 110 -4.74 6.82 -2.45
N VAL A 111 -3.65 6.08 -2.21
CA VAL A 111 -2.58 5.86 -3.21
C VAL A 111 -3.12 5.13 -4.44
N ASN A 112 -4.00 4.14 -4.26
CA ASN A 112 -4.57 3.39 -5.37
C ASN A 112 -5.51 4.24 -6.24
N VAL A 113 -6.33 5.09 -5.61
CA VAL A 113 -7.21 6.04 -6.32
C VAL A 113 -6.37 7.03 -7.15
N ASN A 114 -5.32 7.61 -6.57
CA ASN A 114 -4.43 8.52 -7.30
C ASN A 114 -3.73 7.83 -8.48
N LYS A 115 -3.32 6.56 -8.32
CA LYS A 115 -2.69 5.78 -9.39
C LYS A 115 -3.63 5.55 -10.57
N GLU A 116 -4.88 5.18 -10.33
CA GLU A 116 -5.87 4.96 -11.39
C GLU A 116 -6.27 6.26 -12.10
N GLU A 117 -6.37 7.36 -11.37
CA GLU A 117 -6.62 8.67 -11.96
C GLU A 117 -5.45 9.14 -12.86
N LEU A 118 -4.20 8.94 -12.41
CA LEU A 118 -3.01 9.22 -13.22
C LEU A 118 -2.97 8.36 -14.50
N LYS A 119 -3.32 7.07 -14.42
CA LYS A 119 -3.41 6.20 -15.60
C LYS A 119 -4.43 6.74 -16.61
N LYS A 120 -5.63 7.12 -16.16
CA LYS A 120 -6.66 7.71 -17.03
C LYS A 120 -6.17 8.99 -17.71
N GLN A 121 -5.52 9.88 -16.96
CA GLN A 121 -4.95 11.11 -17.51
C GLN A 121 -3.86 10.83 -18.54
N LEU A 122 -2.99 9.84 -18.29
CA LEU A 122 -1.94 9.43 -19.21
C LEU A 122 -2.53 8.85 -20.52
N THR A 123 -3.52 7.96 -20.43
CA THR A 123 -4.20 7.39 -21.60
C THR A 123 -4.87 8.48 -22.45
N ASN A 124 -5.63 9.38 -21.81
CA ASN A 124 -6.29 10.48 -22.51
C ASN A 124 -5.29 11.41 -23.21
N THR A 125 -4.15 11.69 -22.55
CA THR A 125 -3.08 12.50 -23.13
C THR A 125 -2.43 11.80 -24.31
N GLY A 126 -2.15 10.49 -24.19
CA GLY A 126 -1.61 9.67 -25.26
C GLY A 126 -2.51 9.67 -26.51
N SER A 127 -3.83 9.47 -26.33
CA SER A 127 -4.78 9.52 -27.44
C SER A 127 -4.86 10.90 -28.11
N LYS A 128 -4.75 11.99 -27.33
CA LYS A 128 -4.69 13.34 -27.89
C LYS A 128 -3.45 13.54 -28.75
N ILE A 129 -2.28 13.13 -28.25
CA ILE A 129 -1.00 13.22 -28.98
C ILE A 129 -1.04 12.39 -30.26
N GLU A 130 -1.65 11.20 -30.23
CA GLU A 130 -1.76 10.34 -31.41
C GLU A 130 -2.65 10.95 -32.51
N ALA A 131 -3.83 11.46 -32.14
CA ALA A 131 -4.72 12.15 -33.08
C ALA A 131 -4.02 13.35 -33.73
N GLN A 132 -3.27 14.08 -32.92
CA GLN A 132 -2.46 15.22 -33.28
C GLN A 132 -1.31 14.88 -34.25
N LEU A 133 -0.58 13.80 -33.97
CA LEU A 133 0.48 13.30 -34.84
C LEU A 133 -0.07 12.88 -36.21
N ASN A 134 -1.27 12.31 -36.27
CA ASN A 134 -1.93 11.98 -37.53
C ASN A 134 -2.24 13.21 -38.37
N ILE A 135 -2.64 14.33 -37.76
CA ILE A 135 -2.85 15.60 -38.48
C ILE A 135 -1.53 16.09 -39.09
N VAL A 136 -0.43 16.04 -38.33
CA VAL A 136 0.90 16.46 -38.82
C VAL A 136 1.34 15.61 -40.02
N LYS A 137 1.20 14.29 -39.95
CA LYS A 137 1.53 13.39 -41.08
C LYS A 137 0.74 13.72 -42.34
N GLN A 138 -0.55 14.06 -42.20
CA GLN A 138 -1.38 14.46 -43.33
C GLN A 138 -0.93 15.80 -43.93
N LEU A 139 -0.57 16.77 -43.10
CA LEU A 139 -0.06 18.07 -43.56
C LEU A 139 1.30 17.92 -44.27
N GLU A 140 2.21 17.12 -43.72
CA GLU A 140 3.50 16.82 -44.34
C GLU A 140 3.32 16.17 -45.71
N SER A 141 2.42 15.19 -45.83
CA SER A 141 2.09 14.57 -47.12
C SER A 141 1.57 15.58 -48.14
N LYS A 142 0.69 16.51 -47.72
CA LYS A 142 0.18 17.59 -48.59
C LYS A 142 1.29 18.55 -49.02
N ALA A 143 2.19 18.93 -48.11
CA ALA A 143 3.32 19.81 -48.41
C ALA A 143 4.28 19.19 -49.43
N ILE A 144 4.61 17.90 -49.28
CA ILE A 144 5.43 17.15 -50.23
C ILE A 144 4.76 17.10 -51.62
N GLN A 145 3.46 16.83 -51.68
CA GLN A 145 2.72 16.83 -52.95
C GLN A 145 2.73 18.20 -53.64
N ALA A 146 2.55 19.29 -52.89
CA ALA A 146 2.61 20.64 -53.41
C ALA A 146 4.00 20.98 -53.95
N ALA A 147 5.06 20.65 -53.20
CA ALA A 147 6.45 20.85 -53.62
C ALA A 147 6.80 20.08 -54.91
N ASN A 148 6.38 18.82 -55.02
CA ASN A 148 6.58 18.00 -56.22
C ASN A 148 5.87 18.58 -57.46
N LYS A 149 4.64 19.11 -57.30
CA LYS A 149 3.92 19.80 -58.38
C LYS A 149 4.65 21.06 -58.83
N TYR A 150 5.17 21.85 -57.89
CA TYR A 150 5.94 23.05 -58.19
C TYR A 150 7.22 22.75 -58.98
N MET A 151 7.98 21.72 -58.58
CA MET A 151 9.19 21.32 -59.30
C MET A 151 8.92 20.93 -60.76
N ASN A 152 7.72 20.44 -61.06
CA ASN A 152 7.31 20.06 -62.41
C ASN A 152 6.80 21.23 -63.27
N ASN A 153 6.54 22.42 -62.71
CA ASN A 153 6.00 23.61 -63.41
C ASN A 153 6.69 24.90 -62.91
N ARG A 154 7.99 25.06 -63.23
CA ARG A 154 8.90 26.05 -62.63
C ARG A 154 8.63 27.54 -62.95
N ASP A 155 7.77 27.86 -63.91
CA ASP A 155 7.52 29.24 -64.37
C ASP A 155 6.30 29.91 -63.69
N ASP A 156 5.52 29.18 -62.89
CA ASP A 156 4.30 29.68 -62.25
C ASP A 156 4.55 30.20 -60.82
N LYS A 157 4.66 31.53 -60.68
CA LYS A 157 4.85 32.25 -59.41
C LYS A 157 3.71 32.06 -58.40
N SER A 158 2.54 31.54 -58.79
CA SER A 158 1.45 31.29 -57.84
C SER A 158 1.75 30.14 -56.86
N LEU A 159 2.62 29.21 -57.25
CA LEU A 159 2.99 28.03 -56.46
C LEU A 159 4.01 28.35 -55.35
N GLU A 160 4.87 29.35 -55.55
CA GLU A 160 5.79 29.84 -54.51
C GLU A 160 5.02 30.42 -53.31
N LYS A 161 3.96 31.19 -53.59
CA LYS A 161 3.09 31.73 -52.53
C LYS A 161 2.35 30.63 -51.76
N GLN A 162 1.84 29.62 -52.46
CA GLN A 162 1.19 28.46 -51.81
C GLN A 162 2.16 27.66 -50.94
N TYR A 163 3.42 27.53 -51.37
CA TYR A 163 4.46 26.87 -50.59
C TYR A 163 4.72 27.59 -49.26
N TYR A 164 4.94 28.92 -49.31
CA TYR A 164 5.18 29.71 -48.09
C TYR A 164 3.96 29.74 -47.14
N GLU A 165 2.73 29.76 -47.66
CA GLU A 165 1.52 29.68 -46.84
C GLU A 165 1.36 28.30 -46.17
N ALA A 166 1.65 27.22 -46.89
CA ALA A 166 1.63 25.87 -46.35
C ALA A 166 2.69 25.67 -45.25
N ASP A 167 3.91 26.16 -45.50
CA ASP A 167 5.04 26.04 -44.56
C ASP A 167 4.82 26.88 -43.29
N SER A 168 4.27 28.10 -43.44
CA SER A 168 3.84 28.94 -42.31
C SER A 168 2.77 28.27 -41.45
N THR A 169 1.79 27.62 -42.09
CA THR A 169 0.72 26.89 -41.40
C THR A 169 1.28 25.69 -40.64
N LEU A 170 2.17 24.91 -41.27
CA LEU A 170 2.85 23.78 -40.65
C LEU A 170 3.68 24.20 -39.43
N ALA A 171 4.44 25.29 -39.53
CA ALA A 171 5.23 25.82 -38.44
C ALA A 171 4.38 26.30 -37.24
N LYS A 172 3.16 26.79 -37.50
CA LYS A 172 2.21 27.22 -36.47
C LYS A 172 1.58 26.03 -35.75
N GLU A 173 1.19 25.00 -36.49
CA GLU A 173 0.67 23.74 -35.95
C GLU A 173 1.72 22.99 -35.13
N LEU A 174 2.98 22.95 -35.59
CA LEU A 174 4.10 22.37 -34.83
C LEU A 174 4.34 23.09 -33.50
N ARG A 175 4.27 24.43 -33.47
CA ARG A 175 4.40 25.19 -32.21
C ARG A 175 3.26 24.90 -31.24
N ASN A 176 2.03 24.83 -31.72
CA ASN A 176 0.88 24.45 -30.88
C ASN A 176 1.04 23.02 -30.32
N HIS A 177 1.58 22.08 -31.10
CA HIS A 177 1.88 20.74 -30.61
C HIS A 177 2.90 20.72 -29.49
N ILE A 178 4.03 21.40 -29.67
CA ILE A 178 5.09 21.48 -28.67
C ILE A 178 4.52 22.06 -27.37
N TYR A 179 3.66 23.09 -27.46
CA TYR A 179 2.99 23.69 -26.32
C TYR A 179 2.06 22.71 -25.58
N ILE A 180 1.23 21.95 -26.31
CA ILE A 180 0.32 20.97 -25.71
C ILE A 180 1.08 19.81 -25.07
N LEU A 181 2.13 19.31 -25.71
CA LEU A 181 3.02 18.28 -25.16
C LEU A 181 3.69 18.76 -23.87
N TYR A 182 4.28 19.96 -23.90
CA TYR A 182 4.96 20.55 -22.75
C TYR A 182 4.02 20.73 -21.56
N ASN A 183 2.84 21.32 -21.76
CA ASN A 183 1.87 21.52 -20.68
C ASN A 183 1.35 20.18 -20.13
N SER A 184 1.11 19.20 -21.00
CA SER A 184 0.64 17.89 -20.56
C SER A 184 1.69 17.16 -19.73
N LEU A 185 2.96 17.23 -20.14
CA LEU A 185 4.10 16.68 -19.38
C LEU A 185 4.31 17.42 -18.06
N TYR A 186 4.23 18.74 -18.05
CA TYR A 186 4.35 19.55 -16.84
C TYR A 186 3.28 19.21 -15.80
N HIS A 187 2.01 19.10 -16.22
CA HIS A 187 0.93 18.70 -15.32
C HIS A 187 1.06 17.26 -14.80
N LEU A 188 1.69 16.37 -15.57
CA LEU A 188 2.00 15.00 -15.13
C LEU A 188 3.12 14.97 -14.09
N ILE A 189 4.18 15.77 -14.27
CA ILE A 189 5.32 15.86 -13.34
C ILE A 189 4.91 16.50 -12.02
N VAL A 190 4.10 17.55 -12.02
CA VAL A 190 3.68 18.27 -10.79
C VAL A 190 2.74 17.44 -9.91
N LYS A 191 2.10 16.40 -10.46
CA LYS A 191 1.18 15.50 -9.73
C LYS A 191 1.84 14.21 -9.23
N LEU A 192 3.12 13.97 -9.54
CA LEU A 192 3.93 12.85 -9.05
C LEU A 192 4.74 13.29 -7.82
#